data_AF-A0A7S1KBN5-F1
#
_entry.id   AF-A0A7S1KBN5-F1
#
_cell.length_a   1.000
_cell.length_b   1.000
_cell.length_c   1.000
_cell.angle_alpha   90.00
_cell.angle_beta   90.00
_cell.angle_gamma   90.00
#
_symmetry.space_group_name_H-M   'P 1'
#
loop_
_entity.id
_entity.type
_entity.pdbx_description
1 polymer ?
#
loop_
_entity_poly.entity_id
_entity_poly.type
_entity_poly.pdbx_seq_one_letter_code
_entity_poly.pdbx_strand_id
1 'polypeptide(L)'
;PALEYVDQEGWDAETLGRFISSSSSLKEVERRCWTWGEWATAFERMPVAPCGQPGPLGHLQTMRGIGYVHEPFMESVQEYRIGIKRLQGVLTSRGCRKALTRLDVEIPPFENHHSLSALLDVDGFVSTCCARPDVPVPTTVEKYASFELSLFYADDFPARPSRFIKTAIQ
;
A
#
# COMPACT_ATOMS: atom_id res chain seq x y z
N PRO A 1 9.58 18.14 -14.70
CA PRO A 1 10.39 17.10 -15.39
C PRO A 1 9.61 15.79 -15.42
N ALA A 2 9.63 15.05 -16.53
CA ALA A 2 8.99 13.73 -16.61
C ALA A 2 9.86 12.71 -15.86
N LEU A 3 9.58 12.54 -14.57
CA LEU A 3 10.24 11.55 -13.71
C LEU A 3 9.49 10.24 -13.82
N GLU A 4 10.17 9.19 -14.28
CA GLU A 4 9.59 7.85 -14.40
C GLU A 4 9.90 6.96 -13.18
N TYR A 5 11.07 7.14 -12.58
CA TYR A 5 11.56 6.35 -11.46
C TYR A 5 12.02 7.25 -10.32
N VAL A 6 11.65 6.87 -9.10
CA VAL A 6 12.12 7.50 -7.86
C VAL A 6 12.56 6.41 -6.91
N ASP A 7 13.84 6.44 -6.57
CA ASP A 7 14.41 5.73 -5.43
C ASP A 7 15.18 6.77 -4.61
N GLN A 8 14.71 7.01 -3.40
CA GLN A 8 15.21 8.10 -2.56
C GLN A 8 15.30 7.68 -1.10
N GLU A 9 16.51 7.86 -0.55
CA GLU A 9 16.80 7.71 0.87
C GLU A 9 16.94 9.08 1.53
N GLY A 10 16.42 9.23 2.76
CA GLY A 10 16.64 10.42 3.59
C GLY A 10 15.73 11.64 3.39
N TRP A 11 14.81 11.65 2.42
CA TRP A 11 13.82 12.74 2.29
C TRP A 11 12.57 12.50 3.13
N ASP A 12 11.98 13.46 3.82
CA ASP A 12 10.63 13.20 4.37
C ASP A 12 9.56 13.09 3.26
N ALA A 13 8.35 12.63 3.63
CA ALA A 13 7.23 12.50 2.70
C ALA A 13 6.87 13.82 2.02
N GLU A 14 7.00 14.95 2.73
CA GLU A 14 6.71 16.27 2.19
C GLU A 14 7.70 16.72 1.12
N THR A 15 8.98 16.45 1.34
CA THR A 15 10.09 16.81 0.46
C THR A 15 10.00 16.00 -0.82
N LEU A 16 9.76 14.69 -0.72
CA LEU A 16 9.51 13.88 -1.89
C LEU A 16 8.25 14.33 -2.63
N GLY A 17 7.16 14.59 -1.91
CA GLY A 17 5.91 15.07 -2.50
C GLY A 17 6.08 16.35 -3.29
N ARG A 18 6.86 17.31 -2.78
CA ARG A 18 7.22 18.54 -3.52
C ARG A 18 7.98 18.22 -4.81
N PHE A 19 8.95 17.32 -4.72
CA PHE A 19 9.78 16.92 -5.87
C PHE A 19 8.95 16.27 -6.98
N ILE A 20 8.06 15.34 -6.63
CA ILE A 20 7.26 14.59 -7.62
C ILE A 20 5.96 15.30 -8.05
N SER A 21 5.56 16.39 -7.38
CA SER A 21 4.28 17.08 -7.60
C SER A 21 3.99 17.47 -9.06
N SER A 22 5.06 17.75 -9.83
CA SER A 22 4.98 18.15 -11.24
C SER A 22 5.17 17.01 -12.24
N SER A 23 5.39 15.77 -11.77
CA SER A 23 5.53 14.61 -12.66
C SER A 23 4.17 14.07 -13.07
N SER A 24 4.05 13.69 -14.34
CA SER A 24 2.89 12.98 -14.90
C SER A 24 3.27 11.63 -15.52
N SER A 25 4.53 11.20 -15.32
CA SER A 25 5.11 10.02 -15.98
C SER A 25 5.66 9.01 -14.98
N LEU A 26 5.33 9.15 -13.70
CA LEU A 26 5.79 8.22 -12.66
C LEU A 26 5.30 6.80 -12.96
N LYS A 27 6.25 5.88 -13.04
CA LYS A 27 6.04 4.45 -13.26
C LYS A 27 6.42 3.64 -12.04
N GLU A 28 7.49 4.02 -11.35
CA GLU A 28 7.98 3.27 -10.21
C GLU A 28 8.44 4.20 -9.08
N VAL A 29 8.05 3.82 -7.87
CA VAL A 29 8.53 4.43 -6.64
C VAL A 29 9.03 3.35 -5.71
N GLU A 30 10.18 3.59 -5.12
CA GLU A 30 10.80 2.72 -4.14
C GLU A 30 11.32 3.56 -2.99
N ARG A 31 10.99 3.10 -1.80
CA ARG A 31 11.59 3.60 -0.58
C ARG A 31 11.35 2.63 0.56
N ARG A 32 12.42 2.25 1.24
CA ARG A 32 12.35 1.32 2.36
C ARG A 32 11.68 1.96 3.58
N CYS A 33 10.89 1.14 4.29
CA CYS A 33 10.32 1.43 5.60
C CYS A 33 9.37 2.63 5.65
N TRP A 34 8.72 2.97 4.54
CA TRP A 34 7.69 4.00 4.54
C TRP A 34 6.32 3.43 4.84
N THR A 35 5.58 4.07 5.74
CA THR A 35 4.20 3.68 6.02
C THR A 35 3.30 3.99 4.84
N TRP A 36 2.10 3.39 4.85
CA TRP A 36 1.03 3.75 3.93
C TRP A 36 0.70 5.25 3.99
N GLY A 37 0.71 5.83 5.20
CA GLY A 37 0.43 7.24 5.44
C GLY A 37 1.49 8.17 4.85
N GLU A 38 2.76 7.80 4.90
CA GLU A 38 3.86 8.57 4.33
C GLU A 38 3.78 8.64 2.80
N TRP A 39 3.53 7.49 2.15
CA TRP A 39 3.28 7.46 0.71
C TRP A 39 2.07 8.31 0.33
N ALA A 40 0.99 8.26 1.13
CA ALA A 40 -0.19 9.08 0.88
C ALA A 40 0.15 10.57 0.94
N THR A 41 0.89 11.01 1.96
CA THR A 41 1.37 12.40 2.12
C THR A 41 2.23 12.84 0.92
N ALA A 42 3.11 11.97 0.42
CA ALA A 42 3.95 12.30 -0.74
C ALA A 42 3.09 12.54 -2.00
N PHE A 43 2.14 11.64 -2.28
CA PHE A 43 1.29 11.76 -3.48
C PHE A 43 0.21 12.83 -3.37
N GLU A 44 -0.18 13.26 -2.18
CA GLU A 44 -1.21 14.28 -1.99
C GLU A 44 -0.91 15.60 -2.72
N ARG A 45 0.36 15.94 -2.87
CA ARG A 45 0.80 17.15 -3.57
C ARG A 45 0.65 17.07 -5.10
N MET A 46 0.43 15.89 -5.65
CA MET A 46 0.15 15.72 -7.07
C MET A 46 -1.30 16.13 -7.40
N PRO A 47 -1.55 16.72 -8.59
CA PRO A 47 -2.88 17.18 -8.96
C PRO A 47 -3.87 16.02 -9.08
N VAL A 48 -5.11 16.26 -8.62
CA VAL A 48 -6.23 15.32 -8.80
C VAL A 48 -6.57 15.21 -10.28
N ALA A 49 -6.82 13.99 -10.75
CA ALA A 49 -7.22 13.73 -12.11
C ALA A 49 -8.65 14.27 -12.36
N PRO A 50 -8.86 15.12 -13.37
CA PRO A 50 -10.21 15.47 -13.80
C PRO A 50 -10.99 14.23 -14.23
N CYS A 51 -12.31 14.22 -14.02
CA CYS A 51 -13.16 13.11 -14.42
C CYS A 51 -12.96 12.75 -15.90
N GLY A 52 -12.62 11.49 -16.19
CA GLY A 52 -12.44 11.00 -17.55
C GLY A 52 -11.07 11.28 -18.19
N GLN A 53 -10.13 11.91 -17.46
CA GLN A 53 -8.76 12.13 -17.93
C GLN A 53 -7.77 11.19 -17.23
N PRO A 54 -6.69 10.78 -17.90
CA PRO A 54 -5.59 10.07 -17.25
C PRO A 54 -4.94 11.01 -16.23
N GLY A 55 -4.87 10.54 -14.98
CA GLY A 55 -4.22 11.29 -13.90
C GLY A 55 -2.70 11.13 -13.89
N PRO A 56 -1.99 11.93 -13.07
CA PRO A 56 -0.52 11.90 -13.02
C PRO A 56 0.06 10.56 -12.52
N LEU A 57 -0.73 9.74 -11.83
CA LEU A 57 -0.37 8.39 -11.38
C LEU A 57 -0.99 7.29 -12.24
N GLY A 58 -1.57 7.63 -13.40
CA GLY A 58 -2.16 6.64 -14.31
C GLY A 58 -1.14 5.66 -14.91
N HIS A 59 0.14 6.01 -14.87
CA HIS A 59 1.24 5.16 -15.33
C HIS A 59 2.00 4.47 -14.19
N LEU A 60 1.58 4.63 -12.93
CA LEU A 60 2.26 4.03 -11.80
C LEU A 60 2.04 2.51 -11.82
N GLN A 61 3.13 1.78 -12.01
CA GLN A 61 3.17 0.32 -12.17
C GLN A 61 3.74 -0.36 -10.94
N THR A 62 4.72 0.26 -10.29
CA THR A 62 5.47 -0.39 -9.20
C THR A 62 5.53 0.51 -7.99
N MET A 63 5.18 -0.05 -6.84
CA MET A 63 5.40 0.56 -5.53
C MET A 63 6.13 -0.43 -4.64
N ARG A 64 7.25 0.00 -4.04
CA ARG A 64 8.05 -0.85 -3.15
C ARG A 64 8.41 -0.18 -1.83
N GLY A 65 8.60 -1.03 -0.82
CA GLY A 65 9.09 -0.66 0.49
C GLY A 65 8.03 -0.03 1.38
N ILE A 66 6.74 -0.34 1.13
CA ILE A 66 5.68 -0.04 2.08
C ILE A 66 5.92 -0.94 3.30
N GLY A 67 6.46 -0.36 4.35
CA GLY A 67 6.93 -1.08 5.52
C GLY A 67 5.94 -1.03 6.67
N TYR A 68 6.00 -2.04 7.53
CA TYR A 68 5.53 -1.93 8.90
C TYR A 68 6.72 -1.46 9.73
N VAL A 69 6.66 -0.22 10.25
CA VAL A 69 7.81 0.36 10.96
C VAL A 69 8.06 -0.41 12.25
N HIS A 70 9.24 -0.99 12.38
CA HIS A 70 9.68 -1.67 13.59
C HIS A 70 10.05 -0.64 14.69
N GLU A 71 9.99 -1.08 15.96
CA GLU A 71 10.36 -0.35 17.19
C GLU A 71 11.48 0.69 17.01
N PRO A 72 11.38 1.90 17.62
CA PRO A 72 10.38 2.34 18.61
C PRO A 72 9.15 3.07 18.02
N PHE A 73 9.04 3.14 16.69
CA PHE A 73 7.99 3.90 15.99
C PHE A 73 6.93 2.96 15.40
N MET A 74 6.36 2.08 16.23
CA MET A 74 5.28 1.21 15.79
C MET A 74 4.02 2.03 15.51
N GLU A 75 3.58 2.02 14.27
CA GLU A 75 2.26 2.52 13.88
C GLU A 75 1.19 1.59 14.49
N SER A 76 0.18 2.18 15.16
CA SER A 76 -0.96 1.41 15.64
C SER A 76 -1.72 0.77 14.48
N VAL A 77 -2.43 -0.34 14.72
CA VAL A 77 -3.24 -0.97 13.66
C VAL A 77 -4.27 0.02 13.09
N GLN A 78 -4.80 0.93 13.90
CA GLN A 78 -5.70 1.98 13.48
C GLN A 78 -5.03 2.96 12.51
N GLU A 79 -3.84 3.46 12.82
CA GLU A 79 -3.08 4.35 11.95
C GLU A 79 -2.70 3.65 10.64
N TYR A 80 -2.28 2.38 10.71
CA TYR A 80 -1.99 1.56 9.53
C TYR A 80 -3.19 1.46 8.58
N ARG A 81 -4.38 1.18 9.13
CA ARG A 81 -5.63 1.12 8.36
C ARG A 81 -6.02 2.48 7.78
N ILE A 82 -5.87 3.56 8.54
CA ILE A 82 -6.10 4.93 8.06
C ILE A 82 -5.15 5.23 6.89
N GLY A 83 -3.88 4.85 7.01
CA GLY A 83 -2.86 4.97 5.98
C GLY A 83 -3.26 4.25 4.70
N ILE A 84 -3.71 3.00 4.78
CA ILE A 84 -4.18 2.22 3.61
C ILE A 84 -5.31 2.95 2.89
N LYS A 85 -6.36 3.35 3.62
CA LYS A 85 -7.53 4.02 3.01
C LYS A 85 -7.15 5.36 2.40
N ARG A 86 -6.29 6.12 3.06
CA ARG A 86 -5.79 7.41 2.58
C ARG A 86 -4.98 7.23 1.29
N LEU A 87 -4.03 6.28 1.27
CA LEU A 87 -3.24 6.01 0.08
C LEU A 87 -4.12 5.52 -1.09
N GLN A 88 -5.05 4.59 -0.83
CA GLN A 88 -5.99 4.11 -1.86
C GLN A 88 -6.77 5.27 -2.49
N GLY A 89 -7.31 6.17 -1.67
CA GLY A 89 -8.06 7.33 -2.12
C GLY A 89 -7.20 8.26 -2.97
N VAL A 90 -5.99 8.56 -2.49
CA VAL A 90 -5.03 9.44 -3.16
C VAL A 90 -4.63 8.88 -4.53
N LEU A 91 -4.25 7.60 -4.59
CA LEU A 91 -3.90 6.91 -5.84
C LEU A 91 -5.07 6.93 -6.82
N THR A 92 -6.26 6.55 -6.36
CA THR A 92 -7.47 6.46 -7.19
C THR A 92 -7.87 7.82 -7.76
N SER A 93 -7.79 8.89 -6.96
CA SER A 93 -8.13 10.24 -7.39
C SER A 93 -7.07 10.85 -8.30
N ARG A 94 -5.84 10.33 -8.30
CA ARG A 94 -4.72 10.75 -9.16
C ARG A 94 -4.53 9.83 -10.37
N GLY A 95 -5.52 8.96 -10.64
CA GLY A 95 -5.60 8.18 -11.87
C GLY A 95 -5.03 6.76 -11.77
N CYS A 96 -4.48 6.35 -10.64
CA CYS A 96 -4.02 4.97 -10.43
C CYS A 96 -5.24 4.07 -10.13
N ARG A 97 -5.79 3.47 -11.18
CA ARG A 97 -6.88 2.48 -11.12
C ARG A 97 -6.44 1.27 -11.92
N LYS A 98 -6.25 0.13 -11.27
CA LYS A 98 -5.78 -1.10 -11.93
C LYS A 98 -4.47 -0.90 -12.71
N ALA A 99 -3.58 -0.04 -12.23
CA ALA A 99 -2.32 0.28 -12.89
C ALA A 99 -1.13 -0.47 -12.29
N LEU A 100 -1.17 -0.78 -10.98
CA LEU A 100 -0.04 -1.40 -10.29
C LEU A 100 0.12 -2.87 -10.72
N THR A 101 1.28 -3.21 -11.26
CA THR A 101 1.71 -4.57 -11.59
C THR A 101 2.61 -5.16 -10.50
N ARG A 102 3.13 -4.31 -9.60
CA ARG A 102 3.95 -4.72 -8.45
C ARG A 102 3.68 -3.85 -7.21
N LEU A 103 3.52 -4.50 -6.05
CA LEU A 103 3.25 -3.88 -4.77
C LEU A 103 3.98 -4.66 -3.67
N ASP A 104 5.10 -4.13 -3.19
CA ASP A 104 5.87 -4.75 -2.11
C ASP A 104 5.48 -4.11 -0.77
N VAL A 105 4.80 -4.89 0.08
CA VAL A 105 4.25 -4.49 1.38
C VAL A 105 4.69 -5.46 2.46
N GLU A 106 5.20 -4.93 3.57
CA GLU A 106 5.38 -5.66 4.82
C GLU A 106 4.07 -5.63 5.60
N ILE A 107 3.50 -6.80 5.90
CA ILE A 107 2.26 -6.91 6.66
C ILE A 107 2.62 -7.27 8.11
N PRO A 108 2.05 -6.60 9.11
CA PRO A 108 2.27 -6.96 10.51
C PRO A 108 1.78 -8.38 10.82
N PRO A 109 2.33 -9.01 11.88
CA PRO A 109 1.90 -10.34 12.32
C PRO A 109 0.40 -10.40 12.67
N PHE A 110 -0.24 -11.53 12.34
CA PHE A 110 -1.68 -11.75 12.51
C PHE A 110 -2.03 -12.32 13.89
N GLU A 111 -1.83 -11.52 14.92
CA GLU A 111 -1.98 -11.97 16.31
C GLU A 111 -3.41 -11.82 16.85
N ASN A 112 -4.30 -11.05 16.20
CA ASN A 112 -5.65 -10.80 16.68
C ASN A 112 -6.63 -10.31 15.58
N HIS A 113 -7.90 -10.09 15.94
CA HIS A 113 -8.95 -9.58 15.05
C HIS A 113 -8.65 -8.23 14.38
N HIS A 114 -7.86 -7.35 15.02
CA HIS A 114 -7.45 -6.09 14.40
C HIS A 114 -6.50 -6.33 13.22
N SER A 115 -5.63 -7.35 13.32
CA SER A 115 -4.78 -7.77 12.20
C SER A 115 -5.58 -8.34 11.03
N LEU A 116 -6.70 -9.03 11.27
CA LEU A 116 -7.62 -9.47 10.20
C LEU A 116 -8.22 -8.27 9.46
N SER A 117 -8.67 -7.24 10.19
CA SER A 117 -9.21 -6.02 9.56
C SER A 117 -8.17 -5.31 8.68
N ALA A 118 -6.91 -5.25 9.12
CA ALA A 118 -5.81 -4.69 8.33
C ALA A 118 -5.55 -5.51 7.06
N LEU A 119 -5.57 -6.84 7.16
CA LEU A 119 -5.41 -7.74 6.02
C LEU A 119 -6.50 -7.51 4.96
N LEU A 120 -7.76 -7.40 5.38
CA LEU A 120 -8.90 -7.12 4.50
C LEU A 120 -8.79 -5.74 3.84
N ASP A 121 -8.25 -4.75 4.54
CA ASP A 121 -8.03 -3.42 3.98
C ASP A 121 -6.94 -3.43 2.89
N VAL A 122 -5.86 -4.20 3.07
CA VAL A 122 -4.84 -4.39 2.02
C VAL A 122 -5.42 -5.18 0.84
N ASP A 123 -6.24 -6.20 1.09
CA ASP A 123 -6.93 -6.95 0.03
C ASP A 123 -7.83 -6.02 -0.80
N GLY A 124 -8.58 -5.13 -0.12
CA GLY A 124 -9.36 -4.07 -0.74
C GLY A 124 -8.52 -3.12 -1.59
N PHE A 125 -7.34 -2.73 -1.09
CA PHE A 125 -6.38 -1.91 -1.83
C PHE A 125 -5.91 -2.61 -3.11
N VAL A 126 -5.47 -3.87 -3.01
CA VAL A 126 -5.03 -4.69 -4.15
C VAL A 126 -6.16 -4.81 -5.17
N SER A 127 -7.38 -5.07 -4.71
CA SER A 127 -8.56 -5.15 -5.57
C SER A 127 -8.91 -3.83 -6.28
N THR A 128 -8.44 -2.68 -5.80
CA THR A 128 -8.73 -1.36 -6.37
C THR A 128 -7.61 -0.87 -7.28
N CYS A 129 -6.37 -0.88 -6.78
CA CYS A 129 -5.22 -0.22 -7.41
C CYS A 129 -4.37 -1.17 -8.26
N CYS A 130 -4.34 -2.46 -7.97
CA CYS A 130 -3.52 -3.43 -8.70
C CYS A 130 -4.22 -3.94 -9.97
N ALA A 131 -3.47 -3.97 -11.08
CA ALA A 131 -3.88 -4.47 -12.38
C ALA A 131 -4.40 -5.90 -12.30
N ARG A 132 -3.83 -6.70 -11.41
CA ARG A 132 -4.26 -8.07 -11.14
C ARG A 132 -4.22 -8.34 -9.63
N PRO A 133 -5.04 -9.27 -9.11
CA PRO A 133 -5.02 -9.66 -7.71
C PRO A 133 -3.85 -10.58 -7.34
N ASP A 134 -3.03 -10.98 -8.32
CA ASP A 134 -1.86 -11.87 -8.16
C ASP A 134 -0.53 -11.10 -8.15
N VAL A 135 -0.58 -9.79 -7.90
CA VAL A 135 0.64 -8.99 -7.72
C VAL A 135 1.49 -9.62 -6.60
N PRO A 136 2.79 -9.87 -6.84
CA PRO A 136 3.68 -10.33 -5.79
C PRO A 136 3.65 -9.32 -4.66
N VAL A 137 3.10 -9.72 -3.52
CA VAL A 137 3.27 -9.01 -2.26
C VAL A 137 4.25 -9.86 -1.45
N PRO A 138 5.57 -9.60 -1.57
CA PRO A 138 6.55 -10.26 -0.71
C PRO A 138 6.28 -9.86 0.73
N THR A 139 5.51 -10.69 1.42
CA THR A 139 5.21 -10.54 2.83
C THR A 139 6.41 -11.02 3.64
N THR A 140 7.08 -10.11 4.33
CA THR A 140 8.03 -10.48 5.37
C THR A 140 7.23 -10.77 6.64
N VAL A 141 6.75 -12.01 6.81
CA VAL A 141 6.16 -12.44 8.08
C VAL A 141 7.30 -12.67 9.07
N GLU A 142 7.30 -11.99 10.21
CA GLU A 142 8.28 -12.26 11.25
C GLU A 142 8.24 -13.74 11.65
N LYS A 143 9.41 -14.39 11.68
CA LYS A 143 9.58 -15.85 11.91
C LYS A 143 8.97 -16.40 13.21
N TYR A 144 8.42 -15.55 14.08
CA TYR A 144 7.87 -15.91 15.39
C TYR A 144 6.41 -15.47 15.59
N ALA A 145 5.75 -14.98 14.53
CA ALA A 145 4.36 -14.58 14.60
C ALA A 145 3.44 -15.79 14.80
N SER A 146 2.73 -15.86 15.93
CA SER A 146 1.66 -16.83 16.12
C SER A 146 0.44 -16.42 15.30
N PHE A 147 -0.09 -17.31 14.47
CA PHE A 147 -1.36 -17.10 13.80
C PHE A 147 -2.51 -17.61 14.68
N GLU A 148 -3.44 -16.73 15.05
CA GLU A 148 -4.60 -17.10 15.85
C GLU A 148 -5.63 -17.84 14.99
N LEU A 149 -5.77 -19.16 15.16
CA LEU A 149 -6.69 -20.00 14.36
C LEU A 149 -8.16 -19.60 14.52
N SER A 150 -8.53 -18.92 15.61
CA SER A 150 -9.87 -18.38 15.83
C SER A 150 -10.30 -17.41 14.72
N LEU A 151 -9.34 -16.78 14.02
CA LEU A 151 -9.59 -15.85 12.93
C LEU A 151 -10.29 -16.50 11.73
N PHE A 152 -10.15 -17.81 11.52
CA PHE A 152 -10.90 -18.53 10.47
C PHE A 152 -12.41 -18.61 10.75
N TYR A 153 -12.81 -18.39 12.00
CA TYR A 153 -14.21 -18.41 12.43
C TYR A 153 -14.76 -17.00 12.68
N ALA A 154 -13.97 -15.95 12.44
CA ALA A 154 -14.46 -14.58 12.54
C ALA A 154 -15.52 -14.32 11.46
N ASP A 155 -16.59 -13.61 11.81
CA ASP A 155 -17.67 -13.27 10.88
C ASP A 155 -17.17 -12.48 9.65
N ASP A 156 -16.12 -11.69 9.84
CA ASP A 156 -15.50 -10.88 8.79
C ASP A 156 -14.54 -11.68 7.89
N PHE A 157 -14.24 -12.94 8.24
CA PHE A 157 -13.34 -13.76 7.44
C PHE A 157 -14.03 -14.18 6.13
N PRO A 158 -13.40 -13.96 4.95
CA PRO A 158 -14.06 -14.19 3.69
C PRO A 158 -14.24 -15.69 3.44
N ALA A 159 -15.47 -16.10 3.15
CA ALA A 159 -15.80 -17.48 2.76
C ALA A 159 -14.99 -17.98 1.54
N ARG A 160 -14.51 -17.06 0.70
CA ARG A 160 -13.61 -17.33 -0.43
C ARG A 160 -12.42 -16.37 -0.34
N PRO A 161 -11.37 -16.69 0.44
CA PRO A 161 -10.23 -15.80 0.62
C PRO A 161 -9.51 -15.59 -0.71
N SER A 162 -9.08 -14.35 -0.93
CA SER A 162 -8.27 -14.00 -2.10
C SER A 162 -6.92 -14.72 -2.07
N ARG A 163 -6.23 -14.73 -3.20
CA ARG A 163 -4.87 -15.31 -3.25
C ARG A 163 -3.92 -14.57 -2.32
N PHE A 164 -4.06 -13.25 -2.22
CA PHE A 164 -3.29 -12.42 -1.30
C PHE A 164 -3.48 -12.87 0.17
N ILE A 165 -4.73 -13.01 0.61
CA ILE A 165 -5.06 -13.49 1.96
C ILE A 165 -4.47 -14.88 2.21
N LYS A 166 -4.56 -15.79 1.23
CA LYS A 166 -3.97 -17.13 1.34
C LYS A 166 -2.45 -17.10 1.52
N THR A 167 -1.75 -16.26 0.76
CA THR A 167 -0.28 -16.12 0.88
C THR A 167 0.13 -15.50 2.20
N ALA A 168 -0.65 -14.55 2.73
CA ALA A 168 -0.34 -13.90 3.99
C ALA A 168 -0.45 -14.84 5.21
N ILE A 169 -1.34 -15.83 5.14
CA ILE A 169 -1.60 -16.78 6.24
C ILE A 169 -0.61 -17.98 6.22
N GLN A 170 0.09 -18.23 5.11
CA GLN A 170 0.99 -19.38 4.90
C GLN A 170 2.43 -19.10 5.34
#